data_AF-A0A6J0HND2-F1
#
_entry.id   AF-A0A6J0HND2-F1
#
_cell.length_a   1.000
_cell.length_b   1.000
_cell.length_c   1.000
_cell.angle_alpha   90.00
_cell.angle_beta   90.00
_cell.angle_gamma   90.00
#
_symmetry.space_group_name_H-M   'P 1'
#
loop_
_entity.id
_entity.type
_entity.pdbx_description
1 polymer ?
#
loop_
_entity_poly.entity_id
_entity_poly.type
_entity_poly.pdbx_seq_one_letter_code
_entity_poly.pdbx_strand_id
1 'polypeptide(L)'
;MEKIERTLHAKSMFSVMNALESLSRQKGLNVHVSPSGTTCYITSMMFYLEVQLEKDGNLMDVKLAHFGEAPVVCDDLVQLLRMKNYDAFGKILEDLSNMYQIPGNSEMKAKGYLALQALEKDLYSMSLLDRTQDVNRVTEILHGKVGHLVPRTRGTPMNIEFYISPYQILEAELNPGSQVCGTKTVVTIEGTDMLHKLPLSPLIVDPQSGEDSNPAFLQLTDELSMDLPALFVLKFHQPVPMSSSSIEDIHRLTGIQISGLKLAPLYELIVWSALKDKCSEELSTNESCFFVSLPDCPKHCYFINKGSEKSDLAGALVSKIPFSHPKCVPGVIEILRHQVAYNTLISSCVSDKHINEDDSELLYFEVVPHRNTSFCVFFLHPVKENLACVMIDVITSREVHCHLQLNPQDPALSYSDDFIARVVKSCMSVPVVMRAIFRNAAKVKADSKTQDMDVDTKQPHEPPSAQITDSDSLKESPSVAGQHDLVVTNKSSITDSTEENLSTAKLETLGGNTEKSNLSSRTETLCRVEEN
;
A
#
# COMPACT_ATOMS: atom_id res chain seq x y z
N MET A 1 -34.36 -43.17 17.69
CA MET A 1 -33.55 -42.12 17.05
C MET A 1 -33.35 -40.93 17.97
N GLU A 2 -34.40 -40.36 18.56
CA GLU A 2 -34.33 -39.23 19.52
C GLU A 2 -33.25 -39.31 20.61
N LYS A 3 -33.05 -40.47 21.25
CA LYS A 3 -32.05 -40.62 22.33
C LYS A 3 -30.60 -40.54 21.81
N ILE A 4 -30.36 -40.96 20.57
CA ILE A 4 -29.05 -40.90 19.89
C ILE A 4 -28.78 -39.47 19.42
N GLU A 5 -29.78 -38.80 18.82
CA GLU A 5 -29.69 -37.39 18.43
C GLU A 5 -29.38 -36.51 19.64
N ARG A 6 -30.12 -36.64 20.75
CA ARG A 6 -29.82 -35.89 21.99
C ARG A 6 -28.40 -36.13 22.52
N THR A 7 -27.88 -37.34 22.37
CA THR A 7 -26.50 -37.69 22.82
C THR A 7 -25.44 -37.10 21.89
N LEU A 8 -25.70 -37.05 20.58
CA LEU A 8 -24.82 -36.40 19.59
C LEU A 8 -24.79 -34.88 19.77
N HIS A 9 -25.95 -34.25 19.96
CA HIS A 9 -26.05 -32.81 20.24
C HIS A 9 -25.34 -32.43 21.55
N ALA A 10 -25.51 -33.23 22.61
CA ALA A 10 -24.80 -33.03 23.87
C ALA A 10 -23.27 -33.15 23.72
N LYS A 11 -22.77 -34.10 22.92
CA LYS A 11 -21.34 -34.22 22.61
C LYS A 11 -20.81 -33.05 21.79
N SER A 12 -21.59 -32.57 20.81
CA SER A 12 -21.24 -31.40 20.00
C SER A 12 -21.12 -30.13 20.85
N MET A 13 -22.13 -29.87 21.70
CA MET A 13 -22.15 -28.73 22.61
C MET A 13 -20.97 -28.74 23.59
N PHE A 14 -20.71 -29.88 24.23
CA PHE A 14 -19.57 -30.05 25.13
C PHE A 14 -18.22 -29.83 24.41
N SER A 15 -18.11 -30.28 23.16
CA SER A 15 -16.90 -30.07 22.35
C SER A 15 -16.66 -28.59 22.02
N VAL A 16 -17.71 -27.85 21.65
CA VAL A 16 -17.61 -26.41 21.36
C VAL A 16 -17.24 -25.62 22.63
N MET A 17 -17.90 -25.92 23.76
CA MET A 17 -17.62 -25.23 25.02
C MET A 17 -16.20 -25.50 25.52
N ASN A 18 -15.71 -26.74 25.44
CA ASN A 18 -14.33 -27.05 25.82
C ASN A 18 -13.31 -26.36 24.90
N ALA A 19 -13.59 -26.26 23.60
CA ALA A 19 -12.72 -25.55 22.66
C ALA A 19 -12.65 -24.05 23.01
N LEU A 20 -13.80 -23.42 23.24
CA LEU A 20 -13.88 -22.01 23.67
C LEU A 20 -13.19 -21.77 25.01
N GLU A 21 -13.39 -22.67 25.97
CA GLU A 21 -12.79 -22.58 27.29
C GLU A 21 -11.27 -22.73 27.22
N SER A 22 -10.78 -23.77 26.54
CA SER A 22 -9.35 -24.01 26.36
C SER A 22 -8.67 -22.83 25.66
N LEU A 23 -9.26 -22.36 24.56
CA LEU A 23 -8.73 -21.26 23.77
C LEU A 23 -8.66 -19.95 24.57
N SER A 24 -9.74 -19.61 25.29
CA SER A 24 -9.81 -18.37 26.05
C SER A 24 -8.87 -18.40 27.27
N ARG A 25 -8.77 -19.54 27.97
CA ARG A 25 -7.81 -19.72 29.07
C ARG A 25 -6.36 -19.63 28.58
N GLN A 26 -6.05 -20.15 27.39
CA GLN A 26 -4.72 -20.00 26.78
C GLN A 26 -4.37 -18.52 26.54
N LYS A 27 -5.37 -17.68 26.26
CA LYS A 27 -5.21 -16.22 26.11
C LYS A 27 -5.28 -15.45 27.44
N GLY A 28 -5.31 -16.14 28.57
CA GLY A 28 -5.34 -15.51 29.90
C GLY A 28 -6.70 -14.91 30.29
N LEU A 29 -7.77 -15.29 29.60
CA LEU A 29 -9.12 -14.81 29.88
C LEU A 29 -9.86 -15.75 30.84
N ASN A 30 -10.79 -15.16 31.61
CA ASN A 30 -11.66 -15.93 32.48
C ASN A 30 -12.83 -16.49 31.68
N VAL A 31 -13.22 -17.72 31.98
CA VAL A 31 -14.33 -18.40 31.30
C VAL A 31 -15.29 -18.94 32.34
N HIS A 32 -16.58 -18.70 32.13
CA HIS A 32 -17.65 -19.26 32.93
C HIS A 32 -18.73 -19.83 32.01
N VAL A 33 -19.03 -21.12 32.18
CA VAL A 33 -20.11 -21.78 31.44
C VAL A 33 -21.35 -21.84 32.33
N SER A 34 -22.49 -21.45 31.77
CA SER A 34 -23.80 -21.54 32.45
C SER A 34 -24.10 -22.97 32.91
N PRO A 35 -24.87 -23.17 34.00
CA PRO A 35 -25.27 -24.51 34.46
C PRO A 35 -26.04 -25.33 33.43
N SER A 36 -26.73 -24.67 32.48
CA SER A 36 -27.42 -25.32 31.35
C SER A 36 -26.47 -25.81 30.26
N GLY A 37 -25.20 -25.38 30.26
CA GLY A 37 -24.23 -25.68 29.21
C GLY A 37 -24.47 -24.94 27.90
N THR A 38 -25.47 -24.06 27.84
CA THR A 38 -25.91 -23.38 26.61
C THR A 38 -25.25 -22.02 26.40
N THR A 39 -24.68 -21.43 27.45
CA THR A 39 -24.03 -20.11 27.38
C THR A 39 -22.63 -20.16 27.96
N CYS A 40 -21.67 -19.55 27.26
CA CYS A 40 -20.29 -19.38 27.68
C CYS A 40 -19.96 -17.89 27.79
N TYR A 41 -19.44 -17.48 28.94
CA TYR A 41 -19.02 -16.12 29.23
C TYR A 41 -17.50 -16.06 29.27
N ILE A 42 -16.91 -15.28 28.38
CA ILE A 42 -15.47 -15.00 28.33
C ILE A 42 -15.26 -13.57 28.84
N THR A 43 -14.56 -13.40 29.94
CA THR A 43 -14.47 -12.11 30.64
C THR A 43 -13.04 -11.67 30.87
N SER A 44 -12.82 -10.36 30.77
CA SER A 44 -11.64 -9.65 31.23
C SER A 44 -12.06 -8.50 32.15
N MET A 45 -11.10 -7.72 32.65
CA MET A 45 -11.40 -6.50 33.41
C MET A 45 -12.10 -5.43 32.55
N MET A 46 -11.83 -5.40 31.24
CA MET A 46 -12.22 -4.28 30.36
C MET A 46 -13.25 -4.63 29.31
N PHE A 47 -13.58 -5.91 29.12
CA PHE A 47 -14.63 -6.35 28.22
C PHE A 47 -15.19 -7.69 28.67
N TYR A 48 -16.39 -8.01 28.22
CA TYR A 48 -16.96 -9.34 28.35
C TYR A 48 -17.62 -9.77 27.05
N LEU A 49 -17.59 -11.07 26.81
CA LEU A 49 -18.12 -11.71 25.61
C LEU A 49 -19.02 -12.87 26.04
N GLU A 50 -20.22 -12.94 25.48
CA GLU A 50 -21.22 -13.97 25.74
C GLU A 50 -21.47 -14.75 24.45
N VAL A 51 -21.22 -16.05 24.49
CA VAL A 51 -21.49 -16.99 23.39
C VAL A 51 -22.70 -17.82 23.77
N GLN A 52 -23.79 -17.71 23.01
CA GLN A 52 -25.02 -18.44 23.25
C GLN A 52 -25.20 -19.56 22.21
N LEU A 53 -25.49 -20.76 22.68
CA LEU A 53 -25.82 -21.94 21.89
C LEU A 53 -27.30 -22.33 22.07
N GLU A 54 -27.88 -22.92 21.04
CA GLU A 54 -29.14 -23.65 21.09
C GLU A 54 -28.98 -24.98 21.83
N LYS A 55 -30.11 -25.59 22.20
CA LYS A 55 -30.15 -26.89 22.89
C LYS A 55 -29.61 -28.05 22.04
N ASP A 56 -29.53 -27.87 20.73
CA ASP A 56 -28.94 -28.81 19.78
C ASP A 56 -27.43 -28.57 19.55
N GLY A 57 -26.85 -27.56 20.20
CA GLY A 57 -25.44 -27.19 20.09
C GLY A 57 -25.09 -26.24 18.95
N ASN A 58 -26.09 -25.71 18.22
CA ASN A 58 -25.88 -24.69 17.21
C ASN A 58 -25.63 -23.31 17.82
N LEU A 59 -24.85 -22.46 17.14
CA LEU A 59 -24.55 -21.11 17.62
C LEU A 59 -25.71 -20.15 17.34
N MET A 60 -26.29 -19.59 18.41
CA MET A 60 -27.33 -18.57 18.35
C MET A 60 -26.73 -17.21 18.04
N ASP A 61 -26.06 -16.63 19.03
CA ASP A 61 -25.49 -15.30 18.97
C ASP A 61 -24.18 -15.23 19.76
N VAL A 62 -23.41 -14.19 19.46
CA VAL A 62 -22.25 -13.79 20.22
C VAL A 62 -22.41 -12.32 20.54
N LYS A 63 -22.39 -11.95 21.82
CA LYS A 63 -22.50 -10.57 22.29
C LYS A 63 -21.18 -10.11 22.88
N LEU A 64 -20.76 -8.89 22.56
CA LEU A 64 -19.57 -8.26 23.11
C LEU A 64 -19.95 -6.93 23.74
N ALA A 65 -19.47 -6.69 24.96
CA ALA A 65 -19.53 -5.39 25.61
C ALA A 65 -18.15 -4.96 26.11
N HIS A 66 -17.78 -3.72 25.83
CA HIS A 66 -16.64 -3.07 26.46
C HIS A 66 -17.05 -2.49 27.81
N PHE A 67 -16.07 -2.14 28.65
CA PHE A 67 -16.31 -1.57 29.98
C PHE A 67 -17.25 -0.36 29.92
N GLY A 68 -18.38 -0.45 30.62
CA GLY A 68 -19.39 0.61 30.67
C GLY A 68 -20.36 0.66 29.47
N GLU A 69 -20.21 -0.23 28.48
CA GLU A 69 -21.12 -0.35 27.34
C GLU A 69 -22.15 -1.48 27.54
N ALA A 70 -23.28 -1.39 26.85
CA ALA A 70 -24.24 -2.49 26.77
C ALA A 70 -23.73 -3.61 25.82
N PRO A 71 -24.03 -4.88 26.08
CA PRO A 71 -23.75 -5.97 25.16
C PRO A 71 -24.47 -5.82 23.83
N VAL A 72 -23.75 -6.04 22.74
CA VAL A 72 -24.31 -5.99 21.39
C VAL A 72 -23.84 -7.21 20.59
N VAL A 73 -24.73 -7.72 19.74
CA VAL A 73 -24.45 -8.86 18.85
C VAL A 73 -23.31 -8.54 17.88
N CYS A 74 -22.41 -9.50 17.68
CA CYS A 74 -21.28 -9.39 16.78
C CYS A 74 -21.33 -10.50 15.71
N ASP A 75 -21.84 -10.14 14.53
CA ASP A 75 -22.05 -11.09 13.42
C ASP A 75 -20.75 -11.74 12.93
N ASP A 76 -19.63 -10.99 12.94
CA ASP A 76 -18.33 -11.52 12.54
C ASP A 76 -17.89 -12.69 13.42
N LEU A 77 -18.04 -12.55 14.75
CA LEU A 77 -17.71 -13.62 15.70
C LEU A 77 -18.67 -14.80 15.57
N VAL A 78 -19.94 -14.52 15.29
CA VAL A 78 -20.94 -15.56 14.98
C VAL A 78 -20.50 -16.36 13.75
N GLN A 79 -20.07 -15.70 12.68
CA GLN A 79 -19.64 -16.35 11.45
C GLN A 79 -18.37 -17.20 11.68
N LEU A 80 -17.36 -16.67 12.38
CA LEU A 80 -16.12 -17.40 12.68
C LEU A 80 -16.38 -18.69 13.47
N LEU A 81 -17.23 -18.62 14.50
CA LEU A 81 -17.58 -19.78 15.31
C LEU A 81 -18.46 -20.78 14.54
N ARG A 82 -19.39 -20.32 13.69
CA ARG A 82 -20.16 -21.21 12.78
C ARG A 82 -19.24 -21.96 11.81
N MET A 83 -18.21 -21.28 11.31
CA MET A 83 -17.18 -21.87 10.44
C MET A 83 -16.16 -22.73 11.22
N LYS A 84 -16.28 -22.83 12.55
CA LYS A 84 -15.32 -23.51 13.45
C LYS A 84 -13.89 -22.99 13.28
N ASN A 85 -13.74 -21.73 12.88
CA ASN A 85 -12.44 -21.07 12.72
C ASN A 85 -11.99 -20.50 14.07
N TYR A 86 -11.58 -21.40 14.97
CA TYR A 86 -11.16 -21.06 16.32
C TYR A 86 -9.85 -20.27 16.35
N ASP A 87 -8.98 -20.43 15.34
CA ASP A 87 -7.73 -19.68 15.25
C ASP A 87 -7.99 -18.18 15.03
N ALA A 88 -8.86 -17.85 14.08
CA ALA A 88 -9.27 -16.46 13.83
C ALA A 88 -10.02 -15.87 15.03
N PHE A 89 -10.90 -16.65 15.67
CA PHE A 89 -11.59 -16.22 16.90
C PHE A 89 -10.60 -15.95 18.03
N GLY A 90 -9.62 -16.83 18.24
CA GLY A 90 -8.58 -16.68 19.24
C GLY A 90 -7.70 -15.46 19.00
N LYS A 91 -7.42 -15.13 17.74
CA LYS A 91 -6.72 -13.91 17.35
C LYS A 91 -7.53 -12.66 17.70
N ILE A 92 -8.85 -12.67 17.52
CA ILE A 92 -9.70 -11.54 17.94
C ILE A 92 -9.68 -11.37 19.46
N LEU A 93 -9.76 -12.45 20.24
CA LEU A 93 -9.65 -12.37 21.71
C LEU A 93 -8.31 -11.79 22.16
N GLU A 94 -7.23 -12.15 21.47
CA GLU A 94 -5.90 -11.59 21.70
C GLU A 94 -5.84 -10.11 21.32
N ASP A 95 -6.34 -9.72 20.15
CA ASP A 95 -6.38 -8.34 19.67
C ASP A 95 -7.22 -7.44 20.63
N LEU A 96 -8.36 -7.95 21.14
CA LEU A 96 -9.17 -7.28 22.17
C LEU A 96 -8.41 -7.11 23.49
N SER A 97 -7.66 -8.12 23.91
CA SER A 97 -6.86 -8.07 25.14
C SER A 97 -5.70 -7.07 25.00
N ASN A 98 -5.02 -7.08 23.85
CA ASN A 98 -3.90 -6.21 23.53
C ASN A 98 -4.30 -4.73 23.54
N MET A 99 -5.49 -4.39 23.07
CA MET A 99 -6.02 -3.02 23.07
C MET A 99 -6.10 -2.42 24.50
N TYR A 100 -6.22 -3.25 25.53
CA TYR A 100 -6.30 -2.82 26.94
C TYR A 100 -4.98 -2.99 27.71
N GLN A 101 -3.88 -3.29 27.04
CA GLN A 101 -2.52 -3.30 27.63
C GLN A 101 -1.96 -1.89 27.79
N ILE A 102 -2.74 -1.01 28.40
CA ILE A 102 -2.35 0.35 28.75
C ILE A 102 -1.99 0.36 30.25
N PRO A 103 -0.82 0.88 30.64
CA PRO A 103 -0.48 1.05 32.06
C PRO A 103 -1.53 1.86 32.83
N GLY A 104 -1.74 1.53 34.10
CA GLY A 104 -2.66 2.24 34.97
C GLY A 104 -3.94 1.48 35.34
N ASN A 105 -4.88 2.20 35.93
CA ASN A 105 -6.14 1.66 36.45
C ASN A 105 -7.19 1.44 35.33
N SER A 106 -8.35 0.87 35.69
CA SER A 106 -9.45 0.65 34.75
C SER A 106 -9.97 1.94 34.09
N GLU A 107 -9.90 3.06 34.80
CA GLU A 107 -10.29 4.37 34.27
C GLU A 107 -9.37 4.80 33.13
N MET A 108 -8.04 4.75 33.31
CA MET A 108 -7.07 5.08 32.27
C MET A 108 -7.24 4.19 31.04
N LYS A 109 -7.50 2.89 31.24
CA LYS A 109 -7.78 1.94 30.14
C LYS A 109 -9.07 2.28 29.40
N ALA A 110 -10.12 2.67 30.11
CA ALA A 110 -11.37 3.12 29.51
C ALA A 110 -11.17 4.43 28.71
N LYS A 111 -10.39 5.37 29.24
CA LYS A 111 -10.00 6.61 28.52
C LYS A 111 -9.18 6.33 27.27
N GLY A 112 -8.27 5.35 27.29
CA GLY A 112 -7.54 4.90 26.11
C GLY A 112 -8.46 4.35 25.01
N TYR A 113 -9.48 3.58 25.38
CA TYR A 113 -10.48 3.10 24.42
C TYR A 113 -11.35 4.24 23.86
N LEU A 114 -11.74 5.22 24.69
CA LEU A 114 -12.42 6.43 24.22
C LEU A 114 -11.55 7.23 23.24
N ALA A 115 -10.24 7.35 23.51
CA ALA A 115 -9.30 8.00 22.61
C ALA A 115 -9.22 7.29 21.25
N LEU A 116 -9.21 5.96 21.25
CA LEU A 116 -9.24 5.16 20.02
C LEU A 116 -10.56 5.40 19.24
N GLN A 117 -11.71 5.41 19.91
CA GLN A 117 -13.00 5.70 19.26
C GLN A 117 -13.05 7.13 18.67
N ALA A 118 -12.44 8.11 19.34
CA ALA A 118 -12.33 9.48 18.84
C ALA A 118 -11.47 9.53 17.56
N LEU A 119 -10.31 8.87 17.58
CA LEU A 119 -9.45 8.74 16.41
C LEU A 119 -10.16 8.06 15.25
N GLU A 120 -10.85 6.94 15.49
CA GLU A 120 -11.59 6.20 14.46
C GLU A 120 -12.62 7.09 13.77
N LYS A 121 -13.33 7.94 14.52
CA LYS A 121 -14.28 8.91 13.96
C LYS A 121 -13.59 9.97 13.12
N ASP A 122 -12.47 10.53 13.58
CA ASP A 122 -11.71 11.51 12.80
C ASP A 122 -11.18 10.90 11.49
N LEU A 123 -10.63 9.68 11.52
CA LEU A 123 -10.19 8.97 10.33
C LEU A 123 -11.33 8.71 9.35
N TYR A 124 -12.50 8.34 9.86
CA TYR A 124 -13.70 8.16 9.05
C TYR A 124 -14.16 9.47 8.42
N SER A 125 -14.22 10.56 9.19
CA SER A 125 -14.54 11.88 8.63
C SER A 125 -13.55 12.28 7.53
N MET A 126 -12.24 12.05 7.74
CA MET A 126 -11.23 12.32 6.72
C MET A 126 -11.35 11.48 5.46
N SER A 127 -11.83 10.23 5.56
CA SER A 127 -12.02 9.36 4.38
C SER A 127 -13.20 9.81 3.52
N LEU A 128 -14.15 10.55 4.09
CA LEU A 128 -15.29 11.12 3.39
C LEU A 128 -14.99 12.48 2.75
N LEU A 129 -13.92 13.17 3.17
CA LEU A 129 -13.51 14.44 2.57
C LEU A 129 -13.07 14.21 1.12
N ASP A 130 -13.56 15.07 0.22
CA ASP A 130 -13.32 15.00 -1.23
C ASP A 130 -13.89 13.73 -1.91
N ARG A 131 -14.74 12.95 -1.22
CA ARG A 131 -15.39 11.77 -1.80
C ARG A 131 -16.55 12.17 -2.70
N THR A 132 -16.47 11.80 -3.98
CA THR A 132 -17.63 11.86 -4.89
C THR A 132 -18.52 10.63 -4.69
N GLN A 133 -19.77 10.70 -5.17
CA GLN A 133 -20.79 9.68 -4.86
C GLN A 133 -20.55 8.29 -5.50
N ASP A 134 -19.45 8.11 -6.25
CA ASP A 134 -19.16 6.92 -7.06
C ASP A 134 -17.64 6.56 -7.10
N VAL A 135 -16.91 6.81 -6.01
CA VAL A 135 -15.47 6.49 -5.95
C VAL A 135 -15.27 4.97 -5.76
N ASN A 136 -14.58 4.33 -6.72
CA ASN A 136 -14.18 2.93 -6.61
C ASN A 136 -13.11 2.74 -5.51
N ARG A 137 -13.12 1.59 -4.82
CA ARG A 137 -12.11 1.15 -3.82
C ARG A 137 -10.68 1.46 -4.26
N VAL A 138 -10.30 1.16 -5.51
CA VAL A 138 -8.93 1.39 -6.01
C VAL A 138 -8.56 2.88 -5.95
N THR A 139 -9.49 3.76 -6.31
CA THR A 139 -9.28 5.20 -6.23
C THR A 139 -9.16 5.66 -4.78
N GLU A 140 -9.95 5.11 -3.86
CA GLU A 140 -9.82 5.39 -2.43
C GLU A 140 -8.45 4.95 -1.88
N ILE A 141 -7.98 3.76 -2.28
CA ILE A 141 -6.67 3.23 -1.88
C ILE A 141 -5.54 4.15 -2.34
N LEU A 142 -5.53 4.58 -3.59
CA LEU A 142 -4.39 5.30 -4.19
C LEU A 142 -4.46 6.83 -4.05
N HIS A 143 -5.66 7.39 -4.00
CA HIS A 143 -5.90 8.85 -4.02
C HIS A 143 -6.64 9.37 -2.79
N GLY A 144 -7.30 8.51 -2.01
CA GLY A 144 -7.97 8.93 -0.79
C GLY A 144 -6.99 9.48 0.24
N LYS A 145 -7.39 10.48 1.04
CA LYS A 145 -6.51 11.14 2.02
C LYS A 145 -5.90 10.17 3.02
N VAL A 146 -6.73 9.28 3.55
CA VAL A 146 -6.31 8.25 4.49
C VAL A 146 -6.18 6.88 3.84
N GLY A 147 -6.63 6.69 2.59
CA GLY A 147 -6.77 5.38 1.96
C GLY A 147 -8.19 4.83 2.02
N HIS A 148 -8.39 3.60 1.58
CA HIS A 148 -9.67 2.91 1.73
C HIS A 148 -9.82 2.44 3.18
N LEU A 149 -10.76 3.06 3.89
CA LEU A 149 -10.99 2.81 5.31
C LEU A 149 -12.08 1.76 5.49
N VAL A 150 -11.76 0.71 6.23
CA VAL A 150 -12.74 -0.26 6.71
C VAL A 150 -12.96 0.02 8.20
N PRO A 151 -14.14 0.52 8.61
CA PRO A 151 -14.45 0.82 10.00
C PRO A 151 -14.28 -0.39 10.90
N ARG A 152 -13.94 -0.13 12.18
CA ARG A 152 -13.90 -1.18 13.20
C ARG A 152 -15.26 -1.84 13.32
N THR A 153 -15.29 -3.15 13.21
CA THR A 153 -16.41 -3.96 13.74
C THR A 153 -16.05 -4.42 15.14
N ARG A 154 -17.03 -4.79 15.97
CA ARG A 154 -16.77 -5.09 17.40
C ARG A 154 -15.67 -6.13 17.63
N GLY A 155 -15.45 -7.04 16.68
CA GLY A 155 -14.38 -8.04 16.71
C GLY A 155 -13.14 -7.72 15.85
N THR A 156 -13.23 -6.82 14.86
CA THR A 156 -12.09 -6.54 13.96
C THR A 156 -11.70 -5.07 14.01
N PRO A 157 -10.44 -4.73 14.29
CA PRO A 157 -10.01 -3.35 14.42
C PRO A 157 -10.13 -2.59 13.09
N MET A 158 -10.25 -1.26 13.17
CA MET A 158 -10.26 -0.41 11.98
C MET A 158 -9.00 -0.65 11.16
N ASN A 159 -9.16 -0.81 9.85
CA ASN A 159 -8.04 -1.02 8.95
C ASN A 159 -8.07 -0.06 7.77
N ILE A 160 -6.88 0.29 7.32
CA ILE A 160 -6.62 1.22 6.23
C ILE A 160 -5.89 0.46 5.14
N GLU A 161 -6.49 0.36 3.97
CA GLU A 161 -5.82 -0.10 2.77
C GLU A 161 -5.26 1.10 2.02
N PHE A 162 -3.94 1.17 1.90
CA PHE A 162 -3.26 2.39 1.45
C PHE A 162 -2.51 2.23 0.13
N TYR A 163 -2.21 1.01 -0.30
CA TYR A 163 -1.55 0.78 -1.59
C TYR A 163 -2.01 -0.53 -2.24
N ILE A 164 -2.17 -0.51 -3.55
CA ILE A 164 -2.43 -1.70 -4.38
C ILE A 164 -1.70 -1.52 -5.71
N SER A 165 -0.98 -2.54 -6.16
CA SER A 165 -0.23 -2.45 -7.42
C SER A 165 -1.15 -2.67 -8.64
N PRO A 166 -0.83 -2.11 -9.82
CA PRO A 166 -1.56 -2.38 -11.06
C PRO A 166 -1.70 -3.87 -11.39
N TYR A 167 -0.68 -4.68 -11.07
CA TYR A 167 -0.73 -6.12 -11.28
C TYR A 167 -1.78 -6.80 -10.39
N GLN A 168 -1.88 -6.39 -9.12
CA GLN A 168 -2.89 -6.89 -8.19
C GLN A 168 -4.31 -6.48 -8.61
N ILE A 169 -4.47 -5.25 -9.13
CA ILE A 169 -5.75 -4.81 -9.69
C ILE A 169 -6.14 -5.71 -10.86
N LEU A 170 -5.22 -5.94 -11.80
CA LEU A 170 -5.45 -6.83 -12.94
C LEU A 170 -5.76 -8.27 -12.51
N GLU A 171 -5.07 -8.79 -11.50
CA GLU A 171 -5.33 -10.13 -10.95
C GLU A 171 -6.74 -10.25 -10.37
N ALA A 172 -7.23 -9.21 -9.69
CA ALA A 172 -8.58 -9.14 -9.15
C ALA A 172 -9.64 -9.12 -10.26
N GLU A 173 -9.38 -8.42 -11.36
CA GLU A 173 -10.26 -8.34 -12.54
C GLU A 173 -10.31 -9.67 -13.29
N LEU A 174 -9.17 -10.34 -13.44
CA LEU A 174 -9.06 -11.62 -14.16
C LEU A 174 -9.62 -12.80 -13.36
N ASN A 175 -9.65 -12.71 -12.02
CA ASN A 175 -10.15 -13.77 -11.15
C ASN A 175 -11.27 -13.26 -10.22
N PRO A 176 -12.50 -13.05 -10.74
CA PRO A 176 -13.63 -12.60 -9.93
C PRO A 176 -13.96 -13.64 -8.86
N GLY A 177 -13.59 -13.35 -7.60
CA GLY A 177 -13.71 -14.28 -6.47
C GLY A 177 -12.42 -14.47 -5.67
N SER A 178 -11.27 -14.10 -6.24
CA SER A 178 -10.03 -13.96 -5.47
C SER A 178 -10.08 -12.68 -4.63
N GLN A 179 -9.90 -12.80 -3.31
CA GLN A 179 -9.87 -11.64 -2.42
C GLN A 179 -8.49 -10.96 -2.49
N VAL A 180 -8.21 -10.30 -3.63
CA VAL A 180 -6.96 -9.54 -3.76
C VAL A 180 -6.99 -8.33 -2.83
N CYS A 181 -6.12 -8.41 -1.84
CA CYS A 181 -5.96 -7.42 -0.80
C CYS A 181 -4.66 -6.66 -1.07
N GLY A 182 -4.75 -5.35 -1.22
CA GLY A 182 -3.61 -4.45 -1.19
C GLY A 182 -2.98 -4.40 0.20
N THR A 183 -1.96 -3.56 0.33
CA THR A 183 -1.24 -3.35 1.58
C THR A 183 -2.11 -2.61 2.59
N LYS A 184 -2.25 -3.20 3.78
CA LYS A 184 -3.11 -2.72 4.86
C LYS A 184 -2.32 -2.42 6.13
N THR A 185 -2.86 -1.49 6.91
CA THR A 185 -2.44 -1.25 8.29
C THR A 185 -3.66 -1.22 9.21
N VAL A 186 -3.46 -1.64 10.46
CA VAL A 186 -4.48 -1.65 11.50
C VAL A 186 -4.28 -0.43 12.39
N VAL A 187 -5.37 0.30 12.66
CA VAL A 187 -5.38 1.42 13.61
C VAL A 187 -5.66 0.86 14.99
N THR A 188 -4.76 1.10 15.93
CA THR A 188 -4.92 0.64 17.32
C THR A 188 -4.25 1.61 18.30
N ILE A 189 -4.35 1.29 19.58
CA ILE A 189 -3.66 1.97 20.68
C ILE A 189 -2.74 0.96 21.38
N GLU A 190 -1.54 1.40 21.76
CA GLU A 190 -0.58 0.60 22.52
C GLU A 190 -0.12 1.38 23.77
N GLY A 191 0.11 0.66 24.88
CA GLY A 191 0.63 1.23 26.11
C GLY A 191 2.10 1.66 26.01
N THR A 192 2.45 2.73 26.71
CA THR A 192 3.79 3.32 26.74
C THR A 192 4.20 3.67 28.16
N ASP A 193 5.51 3.74 28.43
CA ASP A 193 6.04 4.16 29.73
C ASP A 193 5.96 5.68 29.96
N MET A 194 5.72 6.44 28.89
CA MET A 194 5.60 7.90 28.90
C MET A 194 4.13 8.33 28.72
N LEU A 195 3.79 9.48 29.28
CA LEU A 195 2.49 10.11 29.08
C LEU A 195 2.48 10.90 27.77
N HIS A 196 1.39 10.76 27.01
CA HIS A 196 1.15 11.48 25.78
C HIS A 196 -0.26 12.09 25.78
N LYS A 197 -0.37 13.34 25.33
CA LYS A 197 -1.65 14.04 25.21
C LYS A 197 -2.43 13.48 24.02
N LEU A 198 -3.48 12.72 24.29
CA LEU A 198 -4.35 12.09 23.29
C LEU A 198 -5.75 12.72 23.28
N PRO A 199 -6.38 12.91 22.11
CA PRO A 199 -7.76 13.35 22.02
C PRO A 199 -8.72 12.29 22.57
N LEU A 200 -9.68 12.70 23.40
CA LEU A 200 -10.76 11.88 23.93
C LEU A 200 -12.09 12.09 23.19
N SER A 201 -12.13 13.05 22.26
CA SER A 201 -13.29 13.37 21.43
C SER A 201 -12.83 13.68 20.00
N PRO A 202 -13.67 13.43 18.98
CA PRO A 202 -13.34 13.75 17.59
C PRO A 202 -12.97 15.23 17.45
N LEU A 203 -11.90 15.50 16.73
CA LEU A 203 -11.35 16.83 16.51
C LEU A 203 -11.84 17.47 15.22
N ILE A 204 -12.42 16.69 14.31
CA ILE A 204 -12.94 17.22 13.04
C ILE A 204 -14.38 17.67 13.24
N VAL A 205 -14.64 18.95 12.99
CA VAL A 205 -15.99 19.51 12.89
C VAL A 205 -16.47 19.32 11.45
N ASP A 206 -17.73 18.91 11.27
CA ASP A 206 -18.31 18.78 9.93
C ASP A 206 -18.07 20.06 9.10
N PRO A 207 -17.55 19.93 7.87
CA PRO A 207 -17.23 21.08 7.06
C PRO A 207 -18.50 21.90 6.81
N GLN A 208 -18.53 23.12 7.36
CA GLN A 208 -19.49 24.13 6.93
C GLN A 208 -19.15 24.46 5.46
N SER A 209 -20.17 24.46 4.61
CA SER A 209 -20.04 24.52 3.15
C SER A 209 -19.07 25.63 2.68
N GLY A 210 -17.98 25.23 2.02
CA GLY A 210 -17.29 26.08 1.02
C GLY A 210 -15.82 26.43 1.25
N GLU A 211 -15.16 26.01 2.32
CA GLU A 211 -13.74 26.36 2.56
C GLU A 211 -12.81 25.14 2.60
N ASP A 212 -11.68 25.28 1.89
CA ASP A 212 -10.51 24.42 1.69
C ASP A 212 -10.61 22.92 2.04
N SER A 213 -10.20 22.09 1.07
CA SER A 213 -10.19 20.61 1.13
C SER A 213 -9.60 19.99 2.41
N ASN A 214 -8.81 20.70 3.23
CA ASN A 214 -8.19 20.12 4.41
C ASN A 214 -9.08 20.20 5.67
N PRO A 215 -9.23 19.10 6.44
CA PRO A 215 -9.99 19.11 7.68
C PRO A 215 -9.41 20.13 8.66
N ALA A 216 -10.26 21.05 9.13
CA ALA A 216 -9.95 21.90 10.28
C ALA A 216 -10.05 21.05 11.55
N PHE A 217 -8.92 20.91 12.26
CA PHE A 217 -8.87 20.22 13.55
C PHE A 217 -9.07 21.21 14.69
N LEU A 218 -9.91 20.86 15.65
CA LEU A 218 -10.01 21.56 16.92
C LEU A 218 -8.67 21.51 17.66
N GLN A 219 -8.37 22.59 18.40
CA GLN A 219 -7.19 22.61 19.26
C GLN A 219 -7.38 21.65 20.43
N LEU A 220 -6.29 20.98 20.84
CA LEU A 220 -6.28 20.08 21.98
C LEU A 220 -6.36 20.85 23.31
N THR A 221 -7.57 21.20 23.73
CA THR A 221 -7.84 21.71 25.09
C THR A 221 -7.89 20.58 26.09
N ASP A 222 -7.79 20.90 27.38
CA ASP A 222 -7.85 19.93 28.47
C ASP A 222 -9.24 19.27 28.60
N GLU A 223 -10.27 19.82 27.95
CA GLU A 223 -11.59 19.19 27.88
C GLU A 223 -11.66 18.11 26.79
N LEU A 224 -10.90 18.29 25.70
CA LEU A 224 -10.93 17.41 24.52
C LEU A 224 -9.83 16.35 24.55
N SER A 225 -8.91 16.41 25.49
CA SER A 225 -7.72 15.56 25.51
C SER A 225 -7.23 15.23 26.93
N MET A 226 -6.40 14.20 27.03
CA MET A 226 -5.85 13.73 28.31
C MET A 226 -4.45 13.16 28.11
N ASP A 227 -3.59 13.36 29.11
CA ASP A 227 -2.30 12.68 29.20
C ASP A 227 -2.51 11.22 29.59
N LEU A 228 -2.23 10.31 28.65
CA LEU A 228 -2.37 8.87 28.83
C LEU A 228 -1.03 8.16 28.61
N PRO A 229 -0.73 7.06 29.33
CA PRO A 229 0.44 6.23 29.10
C PRO A 229 0.21 5.33 27.87
N ALA A 230 -0.14 5.93 26.74
CA ALA A 230 -0.48 5.23 25.51
C ALA A 230 -0.21 6.10 24.28
N LEU A 231 -0.09 5.44 23.12
CA LEU A 231 0.00 6.08 21.80
C LEU A 231 -0.88 5.37 20.79
N PHE A 232 -1.35 6.12 19.80
CA PHE A 232 -1.95 5.52 18.62
C PHE A 232 -0.87 4.90 17.75
N VAL A 233 -1.23 3.81 17.09
CA VAL A 233 -0.29 3.01 16.31
C VAL A 233 -0.95 2.55 15.02
N LEU A 234 -0.27 2.78 13.89
CA LEU A 234 -0.53 2.08 12.63
C LEU A 234 0.29 0.79 12.64
N LYS A 235 -0.36 -0.36 12.83
CA LYS A 235 0.28 -1.68 12.97
C LYS A 235 0.16 -2.49 11.69
N PHE A 236 1.29 -2.93 11.16
CA PHE A 236 1.34 -3.75 9.95
C PHE A 236 1.28 -5.24 10.29
N HIS A 237 0.59 -6.02 9.45
CA HIS A 237 0.54 -7.47 9.60
C HIS A 237 1.90 -8.11 9.30
N GLN A 238 2.56 -7.65 8.24
CA GLN A 238 3.96 -7.96 7.94
C GLN A 238 4.77 -6.67 8.06
N PRO A 239 5.98 -6.70 8.66
CA PRO A 239 6.85 -5.53 8.72
C PRO A 239 7.15 -4.98 7.33
N VAL A 240 7.05 -3.67 7.16
CA VAL A 240 7.31 -2.99 5.89
C VAL A 240 8.78 -2.57 5.82
N PRO A 241 9.53 -2.93 4.77
CA PRO A 241 10.86 -2.38 4.53
C PRO A 241 10.76 -0.87 4.26
N MET A 242 11.41 -0.05 5.08
CA MET A 242 11.41 1.40 4.93
C MET A 242 12.83 1.95 4.87
N SER A 243 13.07 2.92 4.00
CA SER A 243 14.33 3.66 3.99
C SER A 243 14.49 4.50 5.26
N SER A 244 15.73 4.77 5.66
CA SER A 244 16.00 5.68 6.78
C SER A 244 15.39 7.07 6.55
N SER A 245 15.40 7.58 5.31
CA SER A 245 14.77 8.86 4.96
C SER A 245 13.26 8.86 5.22
N SER A 246 12.53 7.81 4.81
CA SER A 246 11.09 7.69 5.05
C SER A 246 10.77 7.59 6.55
N ILE A 247 11.63 6.91 7.32
CA ILE A 247 11.49 6.81 8.79
C ILE A 247 11.70 8.18 9.45
N GLU A 248 12.69 8.95 9.01
CA GLU A 248 12.95 10.32 9.48
C GLU A 248 11.81 11.28 9.13
N ASP A 249 11.25 11.15 7.93
CA ASP A 249 10.10 11.94 7.48
C ASP A 249 8.87 11.64 8.33
N ILE A 250 8.60 10.37 8.64
CA ILE A 250 7.55 9.97 9.57
C ILE A 250 7.81 10.56 10.95
N HIS A 251 9.02 10.45 11.48
CA HIS A 251 9.37 11.02 12.79
C HIS A 251 9.12 12.53 12.82
N ARG A 252 9.47 13.26 11.75
CA ARG A 252 9.21 14.69 11.63
C ARG A 252 7.72 15.04 11.56
N LEU A 253 6.91 14.18 10.93
CA LEU A 253 5.46 14.37 10.83
C LEU A 253 4.73 14.04 12.14
N THR A 254 5.11 12.96 12.83
CA THR A 254 4.43 12.50 14.04
C THR A 254 4.98 13.16 15.30
N GLY A 255 6.23 13.63 15.27
CA GLY A 255 6.98 14.07 16.45
C GLY A 255 7.38 12.92 17.39
N ILE A 256 7.22 11.67 16.95
CA ILE A 256 7.47 10.47 17.75
C ILE A 256 8.41 9.52 17.02
N GLN A 257 9.51 9.15 17.69
CA GLN A 257 10.51 8.24 17.14
C GLN A 257 9.99 6.80 17.11
N ILE A 258 10.28 6.08 16.01
CA ILE A 258 10.03 4.64 15.91
C ILE A 258 11.17 3.88 16.62
N SER A 259 10.85 3.23 17.74
CA SER A 259 11.82 2.52 18.59
C SER A 259 12.10 1.09 18.12
N GLY A 260 13.29 0.56 18.46
CA GLY A 260 13.62 -0.85 18.26
C GLY A 260 13.98 -1.26 16.83
N LEU A 261 14.28 -0.29 15.97
CA LEU A 261 14.67 -0.54 14.58
C LEU A 261 16.10 -1.08 14.48
N LYS A 262 16.28 -2.12 13.66
CA LYS A 262 17.59 -2.65 13.27
C LYS A 262 17.88 -2.18 11.84
N LEU A 263 18.94 -1.40 11.68
CA LEU A 263 19.36 -0.91 10.37
C LEU A 263 19.99 -2.06 9.58
N ALA A 264 19.64 -2.15 8.30
CA ALA A 264 20.19 -3.08 7.32
C ALA A 264 20.11 -2.44 5.92
N PRO A 265 20.76 -2.98 4.89
CA PRO A 265 20.62 -2.47 3.54
C PRO A 265 19.18 -2.64 3.05
N LEU A 266 18.55 -1.56 2.54
CA LEU A 266 17.11 -1.59 2.20
C LEU A 266 16.76 -2.70 1.20
N TYR A 267 17.62 -2.97 0.23
CA TYR A 267 17.37 -3.96 -0.80
C TYR A 267 17.40 -5.39 -0.25
N GLU A 268 18.22 -5.65 0.77
CA GLU A 268 18.20 -6.92 1.49
C GLU A 268 16.85 -7.11 2.21
N LEU A 269 16.34 -6.05 2.85
CA LEU A 269 15.04 -6.08 3.53
C LEU A 269 13.88 -6.28 2.56
N ILE A 270 13.91 -5.65 1.38
CA ILE A 270 12.90 -5.83 0.34
C ILE A 270 12.92 -7.27 -0.20
N VAL A 271 14.10 -7.79 -0.52
CA VAL A 271 14.27 -9.17 -0.97
C VAL A 271 13.76 -10.16 0.08
N TRP A 272 14.14 -9.95 1.35
CA TRP A 272 13.69 -10.77 2.46
C TRP A 272 12.15 -10.76 2.59
N SER A 273 11.53 -9.58 2.50
CA SER A 273 10.07 -9.45 2.57
C SER A 273 9.39 -10.18 1.41
N ALA A 274 9.91 -10.03 0.18
CA ALA A 274 9.34 -10.64 -1.01
C ALA A 274 9.43 -12.18 -1.02
N LEU A 275 10.48 -12.73 -0.40
CA LEU A 275 10.69 -14.17 -0.24
C LEU A 275 9.82 -14.76 0.88
N LYS A 276 9.72 -14.06 2.02
CA LYS A 276 8.89 -14.49 3.15
C LYS A 276 7.40 -14.56 2.80
N ASP A 277 6.91 -13.66 1.95
CA ASP A 277 5.53 -13.72 1.47
C ASP A 277 5.26 -14.96 0.59
N LYS A 278 6.32 -15.62 0.08
CA LYS A 278 6.23 -16.76 -0.84
C LYS A 278 6.63 -18.10 -0.19
N CYS A 279 7.44 -18.10 0.86
CA CYS A 279 8.01 -19.31 1.48
C CYS A 279 7.80 -19.35 3.01
N SER A 280 7.43 -20.53 3.54
CA SER A 280 7.15 -20.76 4.97
C SER A 280 8.38 -21.24 5.77
N GLU A 281 9.52 -21.48 5.13
CA GLU A 281 10.76 -21.98 5.76
C GLU A 281 11.93 -21.01 5.54
N GLU A 282 12.91 -21.04 6.45
CA GLU A 282 14.04 -20.11 6.55
C GLU A 282 14.93 -20.13 5.30
N LEU A 283 14.63 -19.26 4.34
CA LEU A 283 15.46 -19.02 3.16
C LEU A 283 16.81 -18.40 3.57
N SER A 284 17.88 -18.87 2.95
CA SER A 284 19.19 -18.24 3.08
C SER A 284 19.15 -16.85 2.45
N THR A 285 19.20 -15.80 3.28
CA THR A 285 19.19 -14.38 2.89
C THR A 285 20.31 -13.93 1.95
N ASN A 286 21.21 -14.84 1.56
CA ASN A 286 22.38 -14.55 0.74
C ASN A 286 22.13 -14.60 -0.78
N GLU A 287 20.98 -15.08 -1.24
CA GLU A 287 20.70 -15.10 -2.68
C GLU A 287 20.51 -13.69 -3.22
N SER A 288 21.29 -13.33 -4.23
CA SER A 288 21.21 -12.05 -4.95
C SER A 288 20.75 -12.22 -6.40
N CYS A 289 20.51 -13.46 -6.84
CA CYS A 289 20.21 -13.83 -8.21
C CYS A 289 18.82 -14.48 -8.29
N PHE A 290 17.92 -13.92 -9.09
CA PHE A 290 16.52 -14.36 -9.16
C PHE A 290 16.07 -14.59 -10.61
N PHE A 291 15.27 -15.64 -10.83
CA PHE A 291 14.81 -16.02 -12.16
C PHE A 291 13.32 -15.75 -12.34
N VAL A 292 12.98 -14.94 -13.35
CA VAL A 292 11.61 -14.56 -13.68
C VAL A 292 11.26 -15.09 -15.07
N SER A 293 10.14 -15.80 -15.16
CA SER A 293 9.58 -16.30 -16.42
C SER A 293 8.35 -15.48 -16.80
N LEU A 294 8.36 -14.89 -17.99
CA LEU A 294 7.23 -14.14 -18.54
C LEU A 294 6.72 -14.81 -19.81
N PRO A 295 5.41 -14.71 -20.13
CA PRO A 295 4.88 -15.18 -21.41
C PRO A 295 5.55 -14.48 -22.59
N ASP A 296 5.79 -15.25 -23.65
CA ASP A 296 6.33 -14.81 -24.95
C ASP A 296 7.67 -14.05 -24.86
N CYS A 297 8.52 -14.43 -23.90
CA CYS A 297 9.82 -13.79 -23.69
C CYS A 297 10.85 -14.81 -23.17
N PRO A 298 12.15 -14.68 -23.51
CA PRO A 298 13.18 -15.49 -22.88
C PRO A 298 13.19 -15.29 -21.35
N LYS A 299 13.75 -16.26 -20.62
CA LYS A 299 13.82 -16.17 -19.15
C LYS A 299 14.71 -15.01 -18.73
N HIS A 300 14.29 -14.26 -17.71
CA HIS A 300 15.07 -13.16 -17.15
C HIS A 300 15.81 -13.62 -15.89
N CYS A 301 17.05 -13.16 -15.75
CA CYS A 301 17.89 -13.33 -14.57
C CYS A 301 18.21 -11.94 -13.99
N TYR A 302 17.82 -11.70 -12.74
CA TYR A 302 18.03 -10.45 -12.03
C TYR A 302 19.05 -10.61 -10.92
N PHE A 303 20.15 -9.87 -11.03
CA PHE A 303 21.11 -9.68 -9.95
C PHE A 303 20.76 -8.41 -9.18
N ILE A 304 20.35 -8.54 -7.92
CA ILE A 304 19.99 -7.41 -7.07
C ILE A 304 21.20 -7.05 -6.22
N ASN A 305 21.76 -5.87 -6.47
CA ASN A 305 22.83 -5.33 -5.65
C ASN A 305 22.25 -4.82 -4.33
N LYS A 306 22.53 -5.55 -3.24
CA LYS A 306 21.94 -5.27 -1.92
C LYS A 306 22.50 -4.00 -1.27
N GLY A 307 23.56 -3.40 -1.82
CA GLY A 307 24.21 -2.23 -1.22
C GLY A 307 24.93 -2.56 0.09
N SER A 308 25.25 -1.52 0.86
CA SER A 308 25.93 -1.63 2.16
C SER A 308 25.20 -0.83 3.23
N GLU A 309 25.23 -1.31 4.48
CA GLU A 309 24.62 -0.66 5.66
C GLU A 309 25.08 0.77 5.90
N LYS A 310 26.28 1.15 5.42
CA LYS A 310 26.89 2.47 5.62
C LYS A 310 26.55 3.48 4.53
N SER A 311 25.66 3.13 3.61
CA SER A 311 25.22 4.03 2.53
C SER A 311 23.93 4.75 2.90
N ASP A 312 23.61 5.82 2.18
CA ASP A 312 22.32 6.53 2.25
C ASP A 312 21.10 5.64 1.89
N LEU A 313 21.35 4.36 1.56
CA LEU A 313 20.38 3.33 1.19
C LEU A 313 20.10 2.34 2.33
N ALA A 314 20.47 2.71 3.56
CA ALA A 314 20.06 1.97 4.74
C ALA A 314 18.53 2.05 4.96
N GLY A 315 18.00 1.05 5.62
CA GLY A 315 16.59 0.98 6.00
C GLY A 315 16.37 0.08 7.20
N ALA A 316 15.10 -0.07 7.59
CA ALA A 316 14.69 -0.98 8.65
C ALA A 316 13.32 -1.60 8.34
N LEU A 317 13.06 -2.75 8.96
CA LEU A 317 11.72 -3.35 8.95
C LEU A 317 10.86 -2.66 10.01
N VAL A 318 9.82 -1.97 9.56
CA VAL A 318 8.89 -1.25 10.43
C VAL A 318 7.62 -2.06 10.59
N SER A 319 7.37 -2.55 11.81
CA SER A 319 6.15 -3.29 12.15
C SER A 319 5.01 -2.37 12.61
N LYS A 320 5.35 -1.17 13.08
CA LYS A 320 4.39 -0.22 13.62
C LYS A 320 4.87 1.23 13.57
N ILE A 321 3.96 2.17 13.38
CA ILE A 321 4.23 3.62 13.37
C ILE A 321 3.41 4.29 14.48
N PRO A 322 4.05 4.87 15.50
CA PRO A 322 3.38 5.59 16.57
C PRO A 322 3.02 7.02 16.19
N PHE A 323 1.89 7.51 16.69
CA PHE A 323 1.44 8.89 16.56
C PHE A 323 0.48 9.28 17.69
N SER A 324 0.24 10.57 17.88
CA SER A 324 -0.67 11.10 18.91
C SER A 324 -1.84 11.91 18.35
N HIS A 325 -1.72 12.45 17.14
CA HIS A 325 -2.72 13.35 16.55
C HIS A 325 -3.16 12.87 15.16
N PRO A 326 -4.49 12.80 14.85
CA PRO A 326 -5.01 12.28 13.58
C PRO A 326 -4.50 13.02 12.33
N LYS A 327 -4.26 14.34 12.43
CA LYS A 327 -3.69 15.19 11.36
C LYS A 327 -2.45 14.62 10.65
N CYS A 328 -1.61 13.84 11.33
CA CYS A 328 -0.40 13.30 10.70
C CYS A 328 -0.68 12.11 9.77
N VAL A 329 -1.83 11.43 9.93
CA VAL A 329 -2.12 10.17 9.25
C VAL A 329 -2.12 10.31 7.72
N PRO A 330 -2.74 11.33 7.10
CA PRO A 330 -2.66 11.50 5.64
C PRO A 330 -1.23 11.62 5.11
N GLY A 331 -0.36 12.36 5.82
CA GLY A 331 1.05 12.50 5.44
C GLY A 331 1.83 11.19 5.59
N VAL A 332 1.59 10.46 6.68
CA VAL A 332 2.20 9.14 6.90
C VAL A 332 1.75 8.14 5.83
N ILE A 333 0.47 8.14 5.46
CA ILE A 333 -0.08 7.28 4.40
C ILE A 333 0.59 7.57 3.04
N GLU A 334 0.87 8.83 2.72
CA GLU A 334 1.55 9.17 1.48
C GLU A 334 3.01 8.68 1.44
N ILE A 335 3.74 8.80 2.57
CA ILE A 335 5.09 8.21 2.69
C ILE A 335 5.03 6.69 2.54
N LEU A 336 4.06 6.04 3.17
CA LEU A 336 3.88 4.59 3.09
C LEU A 336 3.57 4.14 1.66
N ARG A 337 2.69 4.86 0.96
CA ARG A 337 2.39 4.63 -0.46
C ARG A 337 3.65 4.70 -1.32
N HIS A 338 4.45 5.75 -1.14
CA HIS A 338 5.69 5.93 -1.87
C HIS A 338 6.68 4.79 -1.60
N GLN A 339 6.92 4.47 -0.34
CA GLN A 339 7.83 3.39 0.05
C GLN A 339 7.37 2.04 -0.49
N VAL A 340 6.08 1.70 -0.39
CA VAL A 340 5.56 0.42 -0.87
C VAL A 340 5.57 0.35 -2.40
N ALA A 341 5.32 1.46 -3.10
CA ALA A 341 5.46 1.53 -4.56
C ALA A 341 6.90 1.24 -5.00
N TYR A 342 7.88 1.84 -4.32
CA TYR A 342 9.30 1.57 -4.54
C TYR A 342 9.64 0.09 -4.29
N ASN A 343 9.23 -0.44 -3.13
CA ASN A 343 9.44 -1.83 -2.78
C ASN A 343 8.81 -2.77 -3.80
N THR A 344 7.62 -2.45 -4.32
CA THR A 344 6.91 -3.27 -5.32
C THR A 344 7.74 -3.46 -6.58
N LEU A 345 8.40 -2.40 -7.09
CA LEU A 345 9.24 -2.49 -8.27
C LEU A 345 10.45 -3.41 -8.05
N ILE A 346 11.12 -3.29 -6.91
CA ILE A 346 12.28 -4.13 -6.58
C ILE A 346 11.85 -5.58 -6.32
N SER A 347 10.79 -5.79 -5.56
CA SER A 347 10.20 -7.10 -5.29
C SER A 347 9.72 -7.81 -6.56
N SER A 348 9.36 -7.06 -7.61
CA SER A 348 8.96 -7.65 -8.90
C SER A 348 10.08 -8.46 -9.58
N CYS A 349 11.33 -8.17 -9.25
CA CYS A 349 12.51 -8.92 -9.71
C CYS A 349 12.76 -10.21 -8.90
N VAL A 350 12.11 -10.37 -7.75
CA VAL A 350 12.38 -11.47 -6.79
C VAL A 350 11.42 -12.62 -7.01
N SER A 351 11.97 -13.83 -7.17
CA SER A 351 11.23 -15.06 -7.47
C SER A 351 11.80 -16.21 -6.66
N ASP A 352 10.92 -17.08 -6.15
CA ASP A 352 11.26 -18.31 -5.40
C ASP A 352 11.59 -19.50 -6.34
N LYS A 353 11.57 -19.28 -7.66
CA LYS A 353 11.84 -20.34 -8.63
C LYS A 353 13.34 -20.46 -8.86
N HIS A 354 13.96 -21.48 -8.28
CA HIS A 354 15.28 -21.95 -8.69
C HIS A 354 15.20 -22.63 -10.07
N ILE A 355 16.23 -22.46 -10.90
CA ILE A 355 16.23 -22.91 -12.30
C ILE A 355 15.99 -24.43 -12.39
N ASN A 356 15.06 -24.83 -13.28
CA ASN A 356 15.13 -26.11 -14.00
C ASN A 356 16.00 -25.93 -15.25
N GLU A 357 17.00 -26.82 -15.39
CA GLU A 357 18.15 -26.88 -16.31
C GLU A 357 17.82 -26.91 -17.83
N ASP A 358 16.86 -26.12 -18.32
CA ASP A 358 16.56 -26.06 -19.75
C ASP A 358 17.17 -24.80 -20.39
N ASP A 359 18.18 -25.04 -21.24
CA ASP A 359 19.09 -24.12 -21.98
C ASP A 359 18.37 -23.18 -22.97
N SER A 360 17.41 -22.40 -22.50
CA SER A 360 16.83 -21.29 -23.26
C SER A 360 17.68 -20.02 -23.07
N GLU A 361 17.80 -19.18 -24.10
CA GLU A 361 18.50 -17.89 -24.06
C GLU A 361 18.10 -17.08 -22.81
N LEU A 362 19.04 -16.87 -21.88
CA LEU A 362 18.81 -16.10 -20.66
C LEU A 362 19.16 -14.63 -20.89
N LEU A 363 18.28 -13.74 -20.46
CA LEU A 363 18.56 -12.30 -20.41
C LEU A 363 18.99 -11.92 -19.00
N TYR A 364 20.17 -11.30 -18.88
CA TYR A 364 20.74 -10.89 -17.61
C TYR A 364 20.54 -9.40 -17.35
N PHE A 365 20.13 -9.09 -16.12
CA PHE A 365 19.85 -7.75 -15.64
C PHE A 365 20.52 -7.54 -14.29
N GLU A 366 21.14 -6.38 -14.09
CA GLU A 366 21.66 -5.96 -12.79
C GLU A 366 20.82 -4.79 -12.27
N VAL A 367 20.25 -4.95 -11.07
CA VAL A 367 19.46 -3.92 -10.39
C VAL A 367 20.34 -3.28 -9.32
N VAL A 368 20.69 -2.02 -9.53
CA VAL A 368 21.62 -1.29 -8.67
C VAL A 368 20.91 -0.09 -8.04
N PRO A 369 20.88 0.02 -6.70
CA PRO A 369 20.32 1.20 -6.05
C PRO A 369 21.15 2.44 -6.39
N HIS A 370 20.51 3.59 -6.53
CA HIS A 370 21.20 4.84 -6.85
C HIS A 370 21.13 5.85 -5.69
N ARG A 371 20.22 6.83 -5.74
CA ARG A 371 20.02 7.82 -4.68
C ARG A 371 18.54 7.90 -4.33
N ASN A 372 18.22 8.07 -3.06
CA ASN A 372 16.84 8.17 -2.58
C ASN A 372 16.00 6.97 -3.07
N THR A 373 14.91 7.25 -3.77
CA THR A 373 13.97 6.28 -4.35
C THR A 373 14.19 6.10 -5.86
N SER A 374 15.45 6.19 -6.29
CA SER A 374 15.87 5.91 -7.68
C SER A 374 16.84 4.73 -7.76
N PHE A 375 16.74 3.98 -8.86
CA PHE A 375 17.61 2.84 -9.13
C PHE A 375 17.82 2.62 -10.62
N CYS A 376 18.86 1.88 -10.95
CA CYS A 376 19.26 1.58 -12.31
C CYS A 376 19.08 0.10 -12.60
N VAL A 377 18.63 -0.22 -13.82
CA VAL A 377 18.59 -1.58 -14.36
C VAL A 377 19.54 -1.63 -15.54
N PHE A 378 20.68 -2.31 -15.36
CA PHE A 378 21.68 -2.51 -16.40
C PHE A 378 21.41 -3.79 -17.19
N PHE A 379 21.62 -3.74 -18.50
CA PHE A 379 21.41 -4.86 -19.42
C PHE A 379 22.27 -4.72 -20.66
N LEU A 380 22.48 -5.82 -21.38
CA LEU A 380 23.10 -5.77 -22.71
C LEU A 380 22.10 -5.24 -23.73
N HIS A 381 22.54 -4.30 -24.55
CA HIS A 381 21.71 -3.70 -25.58
C HIS A 381 21.14 -4.81 -26.50
N PRO A 382 19.84 -4.84 -26.83
CA PRO A 382 19.25 -5.94 -27.59
C PRO A 382 19.75 -6.07 -29.05
N VAL A 383 20.66 -5.22 -29.51
CA VAL A 383 21.08 -5.05 -30.92
C VAL A 383 22.60 -4.98 -31.04
N LYS A 384 23.27 -4.32 -30.09
CA LYS A 384 24.74 -4.20 -29.98
C LYS A 384 25.20 -4.85 -28.66
N GLU A 385 26.46 -5.25 -28.55
CA GLU A 385 27.00 -5.87 -27.31
C GLU A 385 27.37 -4.84 -26.22
N ASN A 386 26.93 -3.58 -26.36
CA ASN A 386 27.18 -2.53 -25.38
C ASN A 386 26.20 -2.60 -24.20
N LEU A 387 26.61 -2.11 -23.03
CA LEU A 387 25.74 -1.96 -21.87
C LEU A 387 24.79 -0.78 -22.03
N ALA A 388 23.52 -1.02 -21.72
CA ALA A 388 22.45 -0.04 -21.62
C ALA A 388 21.90 -0.01 -20.18
N CYS A 389 21.29 1.11 -19.80
CA CYS A 389 20.72 1.28 -18.48
C CYS A 389 19.36 1.99 -18.55
N VAL A 390 18.38 1.51 -17.80
CA VAL A 390 17.16 2.28 -17.50
C VAL A 390 17.27 2.77 -16.06
N MET A 391 17.31 4.09 -15.89
CA MET A 391 17.14 4.72 -14.58
C MET A 391 15.64 4.87 -14.31
N ILE A 392 15.20 4.42 -13.14
CA ILE A 392 13.81 4.51 -12.67
C ILE A 392 13.82 5.34 -11.39
N ASP A 393 13.06 6.43 -11.37
CA ASP A 393 12.89 7.30 -10.21
C ASP A 393 11.43 7.34 -9.78
N VAL A 394 11.16 6.89 -8.56
CA VAL A 394 9.82 6.88 -7.98
C VAL A 394 9.61 8.19 -7.24
N ILE A 395 8.89 9.12 -7.86
CA ILE A 395 8.61 10.46 -7.29
C ILE A 395 7.46 10.37 -6.28
N THR A 396 6.38 9.68 -6.66
CA THR A 396 5.27 9.33 -5.78
C THR A 396 4.79 7.92 -6.10
N SER A 397 3.86 7.38 -5.31
CA SER A 397 3.23 6.09 -5.63
C SER A 397 2.49 6.04 -6.98
N ARG A 398 2.21 7.20 -7.58
CA ARG A 398 1.44 7.36 -8.82
C ARG A 398 2.30 7.95 -9.96
N GLU A 399 3.49 8.44 -9.64
CA GLU A 399 4.38 9.10 -10.58
C GLU A 399 5.78 8.50 -10.52
N VAL A 400 6.16 7.89 -11.64
CA VAL A 400 7.47 7.30 -11.87
C VAL A 400 8.06 7.94 -13.13
N HIS A 401 9.30 8.41 -13.03
CA HIS A 401 10.09 8.92 -14.14
C HIS A 401 11.08 7.84 -14.57
N CYS A 402 11.35 7.75 -15.87
CA CYS A 402 12.26 6.75 -16.41
C CYS A 402 13.14 7.39 -17.46
N HIS A 403 14.44 7.11 -17.40
CA HIS A 403 15.42 7.61 -18.36
C HIS A 403 16.22 6.45 -18.93
N LEU A 404 16.13 6.25 -20.25
CA LEU A 404 16.91 5.24 -20.95
C LEU A 404 18.26 5.82 -21.40
N GLN A 405 19.33 5.30 -20.82
CA GLN A 405 20.69 5.66 -21.19
C GLN A 405 21.29 4.58 -22.09
N LEU A 406 21.61 4.97 -23.32
CA LEU A 406 22.31 4.15 -24.32
C LEU A 406 23.71 4.71 -24.56
N ASN A 407 24.59 3.87 -25.11
CA ASN A 407 25.86 4.37 -25.64
C ASN A 407 25.56 5.31 -26.83
N PRO A 408 26.16 6.51 -26.93
CA PRO A 408 25.92 7.43 -28.06
C PRO A 408 26.18 6.84 -29.45
N GLN A 409 26.98 5.77 -29.54
CA GLN A 409 27.30 5.07 -30.78
C GLN A 409 26.28 3.97 -31.15
N ASP A 410 25.37 3.65 -30.23
CA ASP A 410 24.34 2.64 -30.47
C ASP A 410 23.16 3.24 -31.26
N PRO A 411 22.48 2.43 -32.08
CA PRO A 411 21.24 2.86 -32.72
C PRO A 411 20.25 3.30 -31.65
N ALA A 412 19.67 4.48 -31.81
CA ALA A 412 18.58 4.91 -30.94
C ALA A 412 17.48 3.84 -30.98
N LEU A 413 17.20 3.24 -29.83
CA LEU A 413 16.01 2.43 -29.70
C LEU A 413 14.80 3.35 -29.88
N SER A 414 13.72 2.88 -30.51
CA SER A 414 12.51 3.68 -30.79
C SER A 414 11.67 3.99 -29.53
N TYR A 415 12.32 4.11 -28.37
CA TYR A 415 11.69 4.40 -27.09
C TYR A 415 11.86 5.88 -26.76
N SER A 416 10.76 6.48 -26.31
CA SER A 416 10.84 7.66 -25.45
C SER A 416 10.86 7.22 -23.99
N ASP A 417 11.51 8.02 -23.16
CA ASP A 417 11.42 7.97 -21.71
C ASP A 417 9.94 7.90 -21.23
N ASP A 418 9.06 8.66 -21.89
CA ASP A 418 7.62 8.64 -21.64
C ASP A 418 6.96 7.29 -21.91
N PHE A 419 7.39 6.57 -22.95
CA PHE A 419 6.87 5.23 -23.23
C PHE A 419 7.22 4.27 -22.10
N ILE A 420 8.48 4.27 -21.65
CA ILE A 420 8.95 3.40 -20.57
C ILE A 420 8.23 3.74 -19.27
N ALA A 421 8.12 5.03 -18.93
CA ALA A 421 7.41 5.50 -17.75
C ALA A 421 5.93 5.07 -17.76
N ARG A 422 5.25 5.12 -18.91
CA ARG A 422 3.86 4.61 -19.05
C ARG A 422 3.78 3.11 -18.79
N VAL A 423 4.70 2.32 -19.34
CA VAL A 423 4.74 0.86 -19.11
C VAL A 423 4.94 0.59 -17.61
N VAL A 424 5.92 1.23 -16.97
CA VAL A 424 6.20 1.07 -15.54
C VAL A 424 4.97 1.42 -14.71
N LYS A 425 4.31 2.56 -14.97
CA LYS A 425 3.07 2.95 -14.27
C LYS A 425 1.92 1.95 -14.45
N SER A 426 1.84 1.30 -15.61
CA SER A 426 0.76 0.34 -15.91
C SER A 426 0.93 -1.02 -15.25
N CYS A 427 2.16 -1.40 -14.84
CA CYS A 427 2.42 -2.75 -14.34
C CYS A 427 3.14 -2.79 -12.99
N MET A 428 3.87 -1.73 -12.62
CA MET A 428 4.80 -1.66 -11.49
C MET A 428 5.72 -2.89 -11.42
N SER A 429 6.23 -3.32 -12.57
CA SER A 429 7.05 -4.53 -12.71
C SER A 429 8.24 -4.30 -13.63
N VAL A 430 9.45 -4.36 -13.07
CA VAL A 430 10.70 -4.25 -13.83
C VAL A 430 10.80 -5.34 -14.90
N PRO A 431 10.49 -6.63 -14.63
CA PRO A 431 10.46 -7.65 -15.68
C PRO A 431 9.55 -7.35 -16.86
N VAL A 432 8.35 -6.83 -16.62
CA VAL A 432 7.41 -6.49 -17.71
C VAL A 432 7.96 -5.34 -18.55
N VAL A 433 8.63 -4.37 -17.93
CA VAL A 433 9.28 -3.25 -18.61
C VAL A 433 10.43 -3.74 -19.49
N MET A 434 11.32 -4.58 -18.95
CA MET A 434 12.42 -5.15 -19.73
C MET A 434 11.91 -6.00 -20.89
N ARG A 435 10.83 -6.78 -20.68
CA ARG A 435 10.18 -7.51 -21.77
C ARG A 435 9.68 -6.57 -22.87
N ALA A 436 9.06 -5.44 -22.52
CA ALA A 436 8.59 -4.47 -23.51
C ALA A 436 9.76 -3.90 -24.34
N ILE A 437 10.88 -3.59 -23.69
CA ILE A 437 12.12 -3.11 -24.32
C ILE A 437 12.72 -4.18 -25.26
N PHE A 438 12.77 -5.44 -24.86
CA PHE A 438 13.35 -6.50 -25.70
C PHE A 438 12.42 -6.91 -26.85
N ARG A 439 11.10 -7.01 -26.59
CA ARG A 439 10.11 -7.38 -27.62
C ARG A 439 10.07 -6.37 -28.76
N ASN A 440 10.13 -5.08 -28.46
CA ASN A 440 10.09 -4.07 -29.51
C ASN A 440 11.44 -3.92 -30.24
N ALA A 441 12.58 -4.16 -29.58
CA ALA A 441 13.86 -4.25 -30.28
C ALA A 441 13.93 -5.43 -31.27
N ALA A 442 13.30 -6.57 -30.93
CA ALA A 442 13.16 -7.70 -31.84
C ALA A 442 12.29 -7.37 -33.08
N LYS A 443 11.24 -6.55 -32.93
CA LYS A 443 10.42 -6.08 -34.06
C LYS A 443 11.21 -5.19 -35.02
N VAL A 444 11.95 -4.22 -34.49
CA VAL A 444 12.80 -3.33 -35.33
C VAL A 444 13.84 -4.12 -36.13
N LYS A 445 14.44 -5.17 -35.53
CA LYS A 445 15.34 -6.09 -36.23
C LYS A 445 14.65 -6.91 -37.33
N ALA A 446 13.38 -7.28 -37.15
CA ALA A 446 12.61 -8.02 -38.15
C ALA A 446 12.21 -7.10 -39.31
N ASP A 447 11.79 -5.86 -39.00
CA ASP A 447 11.38 -4.86 -40.00
C ASP A 447 12.57 -4.41 -40.86
N SER A 448 13.76 -4.23 -40.27
CA SER A 448 14.98 -3.90 -41.03
C SER A 448 15.40 -5.02 -41.96
N LYS A 449 15.29 -6.29 -41.53
CA LYS A 449 15.57 -7.46 -42.38
C LYS A 449 14.56 -7.63 -43.52
N THR A 450 13.30 -7.23 -43.31
CA THR A 450 12.25 -7.33 -44.32
C THR A 450 12.41 -6.23 -45.40
N GLN A 451 12.91 -5.05 -45.02
CA GLN A 451 13.26 -3.99 -45.98
C GLN A 451 14.49 -4.34 -46.84
N ASP A 452 15.50 -5.03 -46.29
CA ASP A 452 16.66 -5.48 -47.06
C ASP A 452 16.31 -6.58 -48.08
N MET A 453 15.27 -7.39 -47.85
CA MET A 453 14.83 -8.43 -48.80
C MET A 453 13.98 -7.90 -49.96
N ASP A 454 13.31 -6.75 -49.81
CA ASP A 454 12.45 -6.16 -50.85
C ASP A 454 13.25 -5.35 -51.89
N VAL A 455 14.53 -5.05 -51.62
CA VAL A 455 15.43 -4.36 -52.57
C VAL A 455 16.08 -5.33 -53.57
N ASP A 456 16.09 -6.64 -53.30
CA ASP A 456 16.80 -7.64 -54.10
C ASP A 456 15.95 -8.31 -55.21
N THR A 457 14.73 -7.82 -55.49
CA THR A 457 13.83 -8.42 -56.52
C THR A 457 13.44 -7.47 -57.66
N LYS A 458 14.20 -6.41 -57.94
CA LYS A 458 14.01 -5.63 -59.18
C LYS A 458 15.33 -5.27 -59.85
N GLN A 459 15.85 -6.21 -60.64
CA GLN A 459 16.70 -5.88 -61.78
C GLN A 459 16.29 -6.73 -63.00
N PRO A 460 15.80 -6.13 -64.10
CA PRO A 460 15.74 -6.79 -65.39
C PRO A 460 17.13 -6.78 -66.05
N HIS A 461 17.52 -7.95 -66.55
CA HIS A 461 18.69 -8.17 -67.39
C HIS A 461 18.61 -7.39 -68.72
N GLU A 462 19.73 -6.78 -69.14
CA GLU A 462 20.04 -6.52 -70.56
C GLU A 462 21.53 -6.82 -70.83
N PRO A 463 21.90 -7.44 -71.97
CA PRO A 463 23.24 -7.97 -72.22
C PRO A 463 24.18 -6.96 -72.93
N PRO A 464 25.50 -7.25 -73.03
CA PRO A 464 26.52 -6.22 -73.19
C PRO A 464 26.91 -5.95 -74.64
N SER A 465 27.21 -4.69 -74.96
CA SER A 465 27.94 -4.30 -76.17
C SER A 465 29.22 -3.55 -75.79
N ALA A 466 30.36 -4.06 -76.25
CA ALA A 466 31.69 -3.50 -76.09
C ALA A 466 32.02 -2.44 -77.15
N GLN A 467 32.78 -1.40 -76.77
CA GLN A 467 33.79 -0.63 -77.55
C GLN A 467 34.36 0.48 -76.63
N ILE A 468 35.63 0.46 -76.19
CA ILE A 468 36.91 0.86 -76.84
C ILE A 468 37.21 2.38 -76.74
N THR A 469 38.32 2.70 -76.01
CA THR A 469 39.22 3.91 -76.02
C THR A 469 38.60 5.30 -75.73
N ASP A 470 39.21 6.28 -75.05
CA ASP A 470 40.63 6.68 -74.93
C ASP A 470 40.85 7.69 -73.76
N SER A 471 41.99 7.54 -73.08
CA SER A 471 43.02 8.49 -72.59
C SER A 471 42.76 9.98 -72.23
N ASP A 472 43.37 10.38 -71.08
CA ASP A 472 44.05 11.67 -70.74
C ASP A 472 43.21 12.98 -70.58
N SER A 473 43.45 13.92 -69.65
CA SER A 473 44.60 14.28 -68.81
C SER A 473 44.25 15.37 -67.76
N LEU A 474 44.92 15.28 -66.59
CA LEU A 474 45.60 16.31 -65.75
C LEU A 474 45.03 17.72 -65.41
N LYS A 475 45.14 18.01 -64.09
CA LYS A 475 45.47 19.30 -63.40
C LYS A 475 44.36 20.37 -63.35
N GLU A 476 44.20 21.20 -62.30
CA GLU A 476 45.12 21.74 -61.30
C GLU A 476 44.30 22.38 -60.15
N SER A 477 44.76 22.27 -58.90
CA SER A 477 44.42 23.18 -57.79
C SER A 477 45.51 24.28 -57.73
N PRO A 478 45.35 25.45 -57.08
CA PRO A 478 45.31 25.48 -55.61
C PRO A 478 44.61 26.70 -54.91
N SER A 479 44.30 26.47 -53.63
CA SER A 479 44.24 27.34 -52.43
C SER A 479 44.36 28.89 -52.52
N VAL A 480 43.67 29.60 -51.60
CA VAL A 480 44.27 30.26 -50.40
C VAL A 480 43.16 30.88 -49.51
N ALA A 481 43.48 30.93 -48.21
CA ALA A 481 42.68 31.23 -47.03
C ALA A 481 42.57 32.72 -46.63
N GLY A 482 41.70 32.99 -45.65
CA GLY A 482 41.79 34.10 -44.69
C GLY A 482 40.44 34.29 -43.96
N GLN A 483 40.26 33.95 -42.68
CA GLN A 483 40.75 34.49 -41.40
C GLN A 483 39.80 35.52 -40.72
N HIS A 484 39.55 35.26 -39.42
CA HIS A 484 39.26 36.19 -38.31
C HIS A 484 37.91 36.93 -38.29
N ASP A 485 37.29 37.27 -37.15
CA ASP A 485 37.32 36.91 -35.72
C ASP A 485 36.28 37.84 -35.02
N LEU A 486 36.05 37.60 -33.73
CA LEU A 486 35.61 38.56 -32.68
C LEU A 486 34.11 38.85 -32.37
N VAL A 487 33.72 38.36 -31.18
CA VAL A 487 33.32 39.11 -29.95
C VAL A 487 31.86 39.50 -29.67
N VAL A 488 31.54 39.42 -28.36
CA VAL A 488 30.62 40.20 -27.48
C VAL A 488 29.60 39.27 -26.76
N THR A 489 29.92 38.68 -25.61
CA THR A 489 29.64 39.10 -24.19
C THR A 489 28.19 39.37 -23.75
N ASN A 490 27.74 38.52 -22.80
CA ASN A 490 27.10 38.78 -21.50
C ASN A 490 25.77 39.54 -21.31
N LYS A 491 24.87 38.85 -20.59
CA LYS A 491 23.97 39.25 -19.45
C LYS A 491 23.19 40.57 -19.53
N SER A 492 21.87 40.50 -19.31
CA SER A 492 21.22 40.79 -18.01
C SER A 492 19.69 40.79 -18.09
N SER A 493 19.10 40.79 -16.90
CA SER A 493 17.73 40.59 -16.42
C SER A 493 16.73 41.76 -16.62
N ILE A 494 15.43 41.47 -16.41
CA ILE A 494 14.40 42.20 -15.59
C ILE A 494 13.01 42.33 -16.26
N THR A 495 11.97 42.23 -15.41
CA THR A 495 10.54 42.63 -15.48
C THR A 495 9.56 41.82 -16.34
N ASP A 496 8.51 41.20 -15.78
CA ASP A 496 7.28 41.71 -15.10
C ASP A 496 6.13 41.94 -16.09
N SER A 497 5.06 41.14 -15.98
CA SER A 497 3.69 41.51 -16.36
C SER A 497 2.69 40.39 -16.05
N THR A 498 1.74 40.79 -15.22
CA THR A 498 0.39 40.29 -14.99
C THR A 498 -0.40 40.02 -16.28
N GLU A 499 -1.21 38.97 -16.29
CA GLU A 499 -2.52 39.00 -16.95
C GLU A 499 -3.52 38.07 -16.23
N GLU A 500 -4.48 38.72 -15.57
CA GLU A 500 -5.73 38.15 -15.10
C GLU A 500 -6.59 37.71 -16.29
N ASN A 501 -7.29 36.58 -16.16
CA ASN A 501 -8.51 36.35 -16.92
C ASN A 501 -9.61 35.82 -15.99
N LEU A 502 -10.40 36.78 -15.51
CA LEU A 502 -11.74 36.60 -14.98
C LEU A 502 -12.63 36.01 -16.09
N SER A 503 -13.31 34.89 -15.83
CA SER A 503 -14.57 34.58 -16.53
C SER A 503 -15.69 34.46 -15.50
N THR A 504 -16.62 35.40 -15.62
CA THR A 504 -17.84 35.55 -14.86
C THR A 504 -18.95 34.80 -15.60
N ALA A 505 -19.71 33.97 -14.88
CA ALA A 505 -21.05 33.57 -15.31
C ALA A 505 -21.93 33.37 -14.08
N LYS A 506 -22.57 34.47 -13.65
CA LYS A 506 -23.78 34.44 -12.82
C LYS A 506 -24.94 33.89 -13.67
N LEU A 507 -25.73 32.99 -13.10
CA LEU A 507 -27.14 32.84 -13.47
C LEU A 507 -27.98 32.82 -12.18
N GLU A 508 -28.77 33.87 -11.98
CA GLU A 508 -29.67 34.05 -10.86
C GLU A 508 -31.05 33.40 -11.14
N THR A 509 -31.53 32.66 -10.12
CA THR A 509 -32.90 32.61 -9.58
C THR A 509 -34.12 32.31 -10.45
N LEU A 510 -34.86 31.26 -10.06
CA LEU A 510 -36.31 31.22 -9.73
C LEU A 510 -36.53 29.85 -9.03
N GLY A 511 -37.09 29.66 -7.84
CA GLY A 511 -38.19 30.32 -7.15
C GLY A 511 -39.38 29.33 -7.07
N GLY A 512 -39.61 28.70 -5.90
CA GLY A 512 -40.75 27.79 -5.69
C GLY A 512 -40.82 27.13 -4.32
N ASN A 513 -41.50 27.79 -3.37
CA ASN A 513 -42.02 27.25 -2.09
C ASN A 513 -42.87 25.98 -2.36
N THR A 514 -43.06 25.01 -1.46
CA THR A 514 -43.83 24.99 -0.20
C THR A 514 -43.85 23.49 0.19
N GLU A 515 -43.66 23.01 1.41
CA GLU A 515 -44.71 22.84 2.42
C GLU A 515 -44.12 22.27 3.72
N LYS A 516 -44.62 22.81 4.84
CA LYS A 516 -44.43 22.35 6.21
C LYS A 516 -45.45 21.25 6.52
N SER A 517 -45.06 20.28 7.33
CA SER A 517 -46.00 19.64 8.27
C SER A 517 -45.31 19.30 9.59
N ASN A 518 -45.72 20.03 10.63
CA ASN A 518 -45.49 19.74 12.04
C ASN A 518 -46.51 18.70 12.55
N LEU A 519 -46.10 17.85 13.50
CA LEU A 519 -46.90 17.39 14.66
C LEU A 519 -45.90 16.75 15.65
N SER A 520 -45.59 17.35 16.82
CA SER A 520 -46.32 17.30 18.11
C SER A 520 -46.63 15.85 18.53
N SER A 521 -46.34 15.31 19.71
CA SER A 521 -46.30 15.83 21.08
C SER A 521 -45.80 14.71 22.02
N ARG A 522 -44.91 15.00 22.99
CA ARG A 522 -45.21 15.08 24.45
C ARG A 522 -45.61 13.77 25.15
N THR A 523 -44.73 13.29 26.05
CA THR A 523 -45.15 12.83 27.40
C THR A 523 -43.99 12.96 28.39
N GLU A 524 -44.12 13.95 29.27
CA GLU A 524 -43.49 13.97 30.60
C GLU A 524 -44.19 12.95 31.48
N THR A 525 -43.46 12.23 32.34
CA THR A 525 -44.03 11.81 33.63
C THR A 525 -42.95 11.83 34.70
N LEU A 526 -43.31 12.50 35.79
CA LEU A 526 -42.54 12.88 36.96
C LEU A 526 -42.66 11.81 38.07
N CYS A 527 -41.64 11.73 38.92
CA CYS A 527 -41.65 11.43 40.37
C CYS A 527 -42.03 10.04 40.91
N ARG A 528 -41.07 9.44 41.65
CA ARG A 528 -41.09 9.13 43.11
C ARG A 528 -39.77 8.40 43.46
N VAL A 529 -38.86 8.93 44.28
CA VAL A 529 -38.83 8.95 45.75
C VAL A 529 -39.25 7.62 46.37
N GLU A 530 -38.29 6.87 46.89
CA GLU A 530 -38.34 6.32 48.25
C GLU A 530 -36.95 5.87 48.72
N GLU A 531 -36.65 6.27 49.95
CA GLU A 531 -35.49 5.92 50.76
C GLU A 531 -35.56 4.45 51.20
N ASN A 532 -34.41 3.76 51.17
CA ASN A 532 -33.86 2.96 52.28
C ASN A 532 -32.46 2.45 51.95
#